data_AF-A0A8I2E550-F1
#
_entry.id   AF-A0A8I2E550-F1
#
_cell.length_a   1.000
_cell.length_b   1.000
_cell.length_c   1.000
_cell.angle_alpha   90.00
_cell.angle_beta   90.00
_cell.angle_gamma   90.00
#
_symmetry.space_group_name_H-M   'P 1'
#
loop_
_entity.id
_entity.type
_entity.pdbx_description
1 polymer ?
#
loop_
_entity_poly.entity_id
_entity_poly.type
_entity_poly.pdbx_seq_one_letter_code
_entity_poly.pdbx_strand_id
1 'polypeptide(L)'
;MIEQRTRPAPVPTAAETPVALLLGSPSACDGPDATAAVSALLEAWACGLATHVVDQASRLAGRGPESTQLADTSSGLDVTRPAVCAAWAREQVDRGGHFDVVLGLRPEAQESAAVTAEALGLRGNRPDVVRRVQDPGACRAALAAEGFLVEATPEPVPGTLAAVGVFAAGRPHVVLVASVPPAGPVRTAELTRPAWAALADEASAAVRRLGLEFGVFRVDLRPTGRGHVLTSVRTTLGDDGVHALLGTAVPWLEPFGAVYDDALGRALPLPSPTRPRTMTPAAARPAVPPVLGLAGDPDDAREEPHLCRGID
;
A
#
# COMPACT_ATOMS: atom_id res chain seq x y z
N MET A 1 -13.34 13.54 57.70
CA MET A 1 -14.37 12.82 56.92
C MET A 1 -14.80 13.76 55.80
N ILE A 2 -14.12 13.67 54.65
CA ILE A 2 -14.34 14.52 53.48
C ILE A 2 -14.70 13.56 52.34
N GLU A 3 -15.96 13.60 51.90
CA GLU A 3 -16.43 12.87 50.72
C GLU A 3 -15.77 13.46 49.47
N GLN A 4 -14.86 12.71 48.85
CA GLN A 4 -14.47 12.96 47.46
C GLN A 4 -15.55 12.36 46.56
N ARG A 5 -16.46 13.19 46.07
CA ARG A 5 -17.34 12.83 44.95
C ARG A 5 -16.49 12.64 43.70
N THR A 6 -16.19 11.39 43.37
CA THR A 6 -15.63 10.99 42.08
C THR A 6 -16.61 11.40 40.98
N ARG A 7 -16.22 12.38 40.15
CA ARG A 7 -16.90 12.65 38.89
C ARG A 7 -16.75 11.39 38.03
N PRO A 8 -17.84 10.85 37.45
CA PRO A 8 -17.70 9.78 36.47
C PRO A 8 -16.88 10.30 35.30
N ALA A 9 -15.89 9.51 34.87
CA ALA A 9 -15.14 9.78 33.66
C ALA A 9 -16.13 9.96 32.49
N PRO A 10 -15.91 10.90 31.56
CA PRO A 10 -16.76 11.02 30.39
C PRO A 10 -16.78 9.68 29.65
N VAL A 11 -17.99 9.16 29.43
CA VAL A 11 -18.21 8.00 28.57
C VAL A 11 -17.66 8.39 27.19
N PRO A 12 -16.72 7.64 26.60
CA PRO A 12 -16.27 7.93 25.25
C PRO A 12 -17.48 7.82 24.33
N THR A 13 -17.86 8.94 23.72
CA THR A 13 -18.73 8.95 22.53
C THR A 13 -18.12 7.97 21.54
N ALA A 14 -18.94 7.06 21.01
CA ALA A 14 -18.52 6.08 20.01
C ALA A 14 -17.75 6.84 18.91
N ALA A 15 -16.44 6.61 18.83
CA ALA A 15 -15.63 7.24 17.80
C ALA A 15 -16.18 6.73 16.46
N GLU A 16 -16.55 7.65 15.57
CA GLU A 16 -16.89 7.28 14.20
C GLU A 16 -15.74 6.47 13.61
N THR A 17 -16.07 5.34 12.99
CA THR A 17 -15.09 4.46 12.37
C THR A 17 -14.32 5.25 11.31
N PRO A 18 -12.97 5.28 11.35
CA PRO A 18 -12.20 5.97 10.32
C PRO A 18 -12.42 5.34 8.95
N VAL A 19 -12.39 6.16 7.89
CA VAL A 19 -12.66 5.72 6.52
C VAL A 19 -11.42 5.88 5.63
N ALA A 20 -11.00 4.78 5.00
CA ALA A 20 -9.98 4.77 3.95
C ALA A 20 -10.61 4.85 2.56
N LEU A 21 -10.29 5.91 1.82
CA LEU A 21 -10.60 6.05 0.40
C LEU A 21 -9.49 5.39 -0.43
N LEU A 22 -9.83 4.32 -1.13
CA LEU A 22 -8.88 3.53 -1.92
C LEU A 22 -9.16 3.73 -3.42
N LEU A 23 -8.24 4.39 -4.12
CA LEU A 23 -8.33 4.69 -5.55
C LEU A 23 -7.65 3.60 -6.38
N GLY A 24 -8.43 2.97 -7.27
CA GLY A 24 -8.03 1.84 -8.09
C GLY A 24 -8.39 0.53 -7.39
N SER A 25 -9.25 -0.28 -8.01
CA SER A 25 -9.63 -1.61 -7.53
C SER A 25 -8.61 -2.65 -7.99
N PRO A 26 -8.27 -3.67 -7.19
CA PRO A 26 -7.64 -4.86 -7.74
C PRO A 26 -8.61 -5.51 -8.74
N SER A 27 -8.19 -5.75 -9.99
CA SER A 27 -8.95 -6.63 -10.89
C SER A 27 -8.52 -8.08 -10.68
N ALA A 28 -9.46 -9.02 -10.85
CA ALA A 28 -9.15 -10.45 -10.84
C ALA A 28 -8.19 -10.86 -11.98
N CYS A 29 -8.10 -10.06 -13.04
CA CYS A 29 -7.26 -10.29 -14.21
C CYS A 29 -5.91 -9.55 -14.17
N ASP A 30 -5.66 -8.70 -13.17
CA ASP A 30 -4.46 -7.85 -13.11
C ASP A 30 -3.20 -8.63 -12.66
N GLY A 31 -3.28 -9.95 -12.52
CA GLY A 31 -2.16 -10.76 -12.07
C GLY A 31 -1.67 -10.35 -10.67
N PRO A 32 -0.38 -10.49 -10.37
CA PRO A 32 0.14 -10.33 -9.00
C PRO A 32 0.01 -8.94 -8.37
N ASP A 33 -0.23 -7.85 -9.13
CA ASP A 33 -0.56 -6.50 -8.61
C ASP A 33 -1.87 -6.49 -7.80
N ALA A 34 -2.78 -7.43 -8.08
CA ALA A 34 -4.00 -7.62 -7.30
C ALA A 34 -3.69 -7.98 -5.83
N THR A 35 -2.56 -8.63 -5.57
CA THR A 35 -2.21 -9.10 -4.22
C THR A 35 -1.93 -7.94 -3.27
N ALA A 36 -1.17 -6.93 -3.71
CA ALA A 36 -0.86 -5.77 -2.89
C ALA A 36 -2.11 -4.93 -2.60
N ALA A 37 -2.97 -4.76 -3.61
CA ALA A 37 -4.23 -4.04 -3.47
C ALA A 37 -5.24 -4.79 -2.56
N VAL A 38 -5.30 -6.13 -2.61
CA VAL A 38 -6.07 -6.93 -1.66
C VAL A 38 -5.49 -6.86 -0.25
N SER A 39 -4.16 -6.89 -0.09
CA SER A 39 -3.50 -6.67 1.20
C SER A 39 -3.84 -5.30 1.79
N ALA A 40 -3.89 -4.24 0.98
CA ALA A 40 -4.31 -2.92 1.45
C ALA A 40 -5.73 -2.92 2.03
N LEU A 41 -6.66 -3.67 1.44
CA LEU A 41 -8.03 -3.84 1.95
C LEU A 41 -8.05 -4.68 3.24
N LEU A 42 -7.34 -5.81 3.27
CA LEU A 42 -7.25 -6.68 4.46
C LEU A 42 -6.65 -5.94 5.66
N GLU A 43 -5.58 -5.18 5.43
CA GLU A 43 -4.88 -4.43 6.47
C GLU A 43 -5.72 -3.21 6.93
N ALA A 44 -6.52 -2.59 6.05
CA ALA A 44 -7.47 -1.56 6.47
C ALA A 44 -8.50 -2.12 7.46
N TRP A 45 -9.06 -3.28 7.14
CA TRP A 45 -9.97 -3.99 8.02
C TRP A 45 -9.31 -4.36 9.36
N ALA A 46 -8.07 -4.87 9.33
CA ALA A 46 -7.31 -5.20 10.53
C ALA A 46 -7.02 -3.99 11.44
N CYS A 47 -6.82 -2.81 10.83
CA CYS A 47 -6.65 -1.53 11.54
C CYS A 47 -7.98 -0.90 12.01
N GLY A 48 -9.12 -1.54 11.73
CA GLY A 48 -10.45 -1.04 12.10
C GLY A 48 -10.93 0.16 11.27
N LEU A 49 -10.53 0.24 10.01
CA LEU A 49 -11.03 1.24 9.06
C LEU A 49 -12.17 0.66 8.22
N ALA A 50 -13.17 1.48 7.93
CA ALA A 50 -14.09 1.24 6.84
C ALA A 50 -13.42 1.62 5.52
N THR A 51 -13.77 0.95 4.42
CA THR A 51 -13.13 1.12 3.12
C THR A 51 -14.12 1.59 2.04
N HIS A 52 -13.74 2.63 1.32
CA HIS A 52 -14.46 3.10 0.13
C HIS A 52 -13.57 2.92 -1.09
N VAL A 53 -13.89 1.93 -1.93
CA VAL A 53 -13.13 1.65 -3.15
C VAL A 53 -13.70 2.43 -4.33
N VAL A 54 -12.85 3.18 -5.03
CA VAL A 54 -13.24 3.95 -6.20
C VAL A 54 -12.45 3.47 -7.41
N ASP A 55 -13.15 3.12 -8.48
CA ASP A 55 -12.56 2.79 -9.78
C ASP A 55 -13.62 2.86 -10.89
N GLN A 56 -13.22 2.69 -12.15
CA GLN A 56 -14.14 2.60 -13.27
C GLN A 56 -15.14 1.46 -13.03
N ALA A 57 -16.41 1.68 -13.39
CA ALA A 57 -17.48 0.71 -13.14
C ALA A 57 -17.19 -0.69 -13.73
N SER A 58 -16.55 -0.75 -14.90
CA SER A 58 -16.12 -2.00 -15.53
C SER A 58 -15.06 -2.74 -14.70
N ARG A 59 -14.09 -2.02 -14.10
CA ARG A 59 -13.07 -2.60 -13.22
C ARG A 59 -13.66 -3.06 -11.89
N LEU A 60 -14.57 -2.26 -11.32
CA LEU A 60 -15.30 -2.64 -10.11
C LEU A 60 -16.14 -3.90 -10.30
N ALA A 61 -16.74 -4.08 -11.48
CA ALA A 61 -17.50 -5.29 -11.81
C ALA A 61 -16.61 -6.52 -12.03
N GLY A 62 -15.35 -6.32 -12.46
CA GLY A 62 -14.37 -7.38 -12.72
C GLY A 62 -13.43 -7.69 -11.54
N ARG A 63 -13.72 -7.18 -10.34
CA ARG A 63 -12.88 -7.45 -9.15
C ARG A 63 -13.17 -8.84 -8.57
N GLY A 64 -12.17 -9.42 -7.91
CA GLY A 64 -12.31 -10.73 -7.27
C GLY A 64 -13.30 -10.73 -6.08
N PRO A 65 -13.73 -11.92 -5.62
CA PRO A 65 -14.65 -12.05 -4.49
C PRO A 65 -14.07 -11.46 -3.19
N GLU A 66 -12.77 -11.65 -2.94
CA GLU A 66 -12.08 -11.11 -1.77
C GLU A 66 -12.17 -9.58 -1.70
N SER A 67 -11.84 -8.89 -2.80
CA SER A 67 -11.96 -7.42 -2.90
C SER A 67 -13.40 -6.94 -2.72
N THR A 68 -14.37 -7.69 -3.24
CA THR A 68 -15.80 -7.36 -3.08
C THR A 68 -16.26 -7.49 -1.63
N GLN A 69 -15.79 -8.49 -0.91
CA GLN A 69 -16.18 -8.74 0.48
C GLN A 69 -15.50 -7.78 1.46
N LEU A 70 -14.26 -7.36 1.17
CA LEU A 70 -13.51 -6.45 2.04
C LEU A 70 -13.88 -4.98 1.86
N ALA A 71 -14.45 -4.61 0.72
CA ALA A 71 -14.87 -3.24 0.44
C ALA A 71 -16.24 -2.93 1.08
N ASP A 72 -16.30 -2.02 2.04
CA ASP A 72 -17.58 -1.61 2.67
C ASP A 72 -18.46 -0.83 1.71
N THR A 73 -17.84 0.00 0.86
CA THR A 73 -18.54 0.79 -0.17
C THR A 73 -17.72 0.85 -1.44
N SER A 74 -18.39 1.00 -2.58
CA SER A 74 -17.71 1.23 -3.87
C SER A 74 -18.39 2.32 -4.68
N SER A 75 -17.63 3.07 -5.48
CA SER A 75 -18.18 4.07 -6.40
C SER A 75 -17.47 4.10 -7.75
N GLY A 76 -18.25 4.19 -8.82
CA GLY A 76 -17.77 4.24 -10.19
C GLY A 76 -17.17 5.60 -10.54
N LEU A 77 -15.84 5.69 -10.71
CA LEU A 77 -15.15 6.91 -11.13
C LEU A 77 -13.85 6.60 -11.88
N ASP A 78 -13.51 7.41 -12.86
CA ASP A 78 -12.23 7.29 -13.57
C ASP A 78 -11.07 7.80 -12.71
N VAL A 79 -10.35 6.87 -12.08
CA VAL A 79 -9.21 7.16 -11.19
C VAL A 79 -7.99 7.70 -11.92
N THR A 80 -7.98 7.74 -13.24
CA THR A 80 -6.91 8.37 -14.02
C THR A 80 -7.11 9.89 -14.18
N ARG A 81 -8.18 10.45 -13.60
CA ARG A 81 -8.52 11.87 -13.68
C ARG A 81 -8.45 12.53 -12.29
N PRO A 82 -7.29 13.06 -11.86
CA PRO A 82 -7.09 13.55 -10.49
C PRO A 82 -8.10 14.61 -10.04
N ALA A 83 -8.39 15.59 -10.90
CA ALA A 83 -9.36 16.65 -10.59
C ALA A 83 -10.78 16.13 -10.39
N VAL A 84 -11.15 15.05 -11.08
CA VAL A 84 -12.48 14.42 -10.97
C VAL A 84 -12.57 13.67 -9.64
N CYS A 85 -11.54 12.92 -9.25
CA CYS A 85 -11.47 12.24 -7.95
C CYS A 85 -11.56 13.21 -6.78
N ALA A 86 -10.80 14.30 -6.81
CA ALA A 86 -10.81 15.30 -5.75
C ALA A 86 -12.16 16.04 -5.64
N ALA A 87 -12.77 16.40 -6.78
CA ALA A 87 -14.09 17.03 -6.78
C ALA A 87 -15.17 16.10 -6.21
N TRP A 88 -15.17 14.83 -6.64
CA TRP A 88 -16.09 13.82 -6.13
C TRP A 88 -15.91 13.59 -4.62
N ALA A 89 -14.67 13.49 -4.13
CA ALA A 89 -14.41 13.26 -2.71
C ALA A 89 -14.89 14.42 -1.84
N ARG A 90 -14.69 15.67 -2.28
CA ARG A 90 -15.23 16.86 -1.61
C ARG A 90 -16.75 16.85 -1.58
N GLU A 91 -17.39 16.47 -2.67
CA GLU A 91 -18.85 16.35 -2.72
C GLU A 91 -19.39 15.32 -1.71
N GLN A 92 -18.67 14.21 -1.48
CA GLN A 92 -19.05 13.26 -0.42
C GLN A 92 -18.91 13.88 0.98
N VAL A 93 -17.85 14.65 1.21
CA VAL A 93 -17.66 15.36 2.49
C VAL A 93 -18.73 16.43 2.70
N ASP A 94 -19.08 17.20 1.67
CA ASP A 94 -20.15 18.20 1.72
C ASP A 94 -21.53 17.58 2.00
N ARG A 95 -21.72 16.29 1.68
CA ARG A 95 -22.92 15.49 2.00
C ARG A 95 -22.90 14.90 3.41
N GLY A 96 -21.89 15.21 4.21
CA GLY A 96 -21.75 14.72 5.59
C GLY A 96 -20.97 13.41 5.70
N GLY A 97 -20.33 12.94 4.63
CA GLY A 97 -19.33 11.88 4.72
C GLY A 97 -17.98 12.40 5.22
N HIS A 98 -17.04 11.49 5.45
CA HIS A 98 -15.66 11.83 5.77
C HIS A 98 -14.70 10.78 5.23
N PHE A 99 -13.44 11.17 5.10
CA PHE A 99 -12.32 10.28 4.79
C PHE A 99 -11.15 10.67 5.68
N ASP A 100 -10.46 9.68 6.23
CA ASP A 100 -9.31 9.88 7.12
C ASP A 100 -7.99 9.53 6.42
N VAL A 101 -8.05 8.66 5.41
CA VAL A 101 -6.88 8.22 4.63
C VAL A 101 -7.24 8.11 3.16
N VAL A 102 -6.32 8.48 2.28
CA VAL A 102 -6.44 8.27 0.82
C VAL A 102 -5.22 7.51 0.32
N LEU A 103 -5.43 6.38 -0.36
CA LEU A 103 -4.36 5.60 -0.99
C LEU A 103 -4.69 5.30 -2.46
N GLY A 104 -3.67 5.37 -3.32
CA GLY A 104 -3.73 4.79 -4.66
C GLY A 104 -3.24 3.35 -4.59
N LEU A 105 -4.03 2.40 -5.10
CA LEU A 105 -3.65 0.98 -5.08
C LEU A 105 -2.88 0.55 -6.33
N ARG A 106 -2.92 1.37 -7.41
CA ARG A 106 -2.23 1.10 -8.68
C ARG A 106 -1.37 2.28 -9.11
N PRO A 107 -0.36 2.07 -9.98
CA PRO A 107 0.51 3.14 -10.46
C PRO A 107 -0.27 4.31 -11.06
N GLU A 108 -1.28 4.07 -11.89
CA GLU A 108 -2.07 5.12 -12.55
C GLU A 108 -2.99 5.91 -11.60
N ALA A 109 -3.27 5.38 -10.40
CA ALA A 109 -4.13 6.03 -9.41
C ALA A 109 -3.35 6.92 -8.41
N GLN A 110 -2.01 6.88 -8.44
CA GLN A 110 -1.18 7.58 -7.44
C GLN A 110 -1.36 9.10 -7.49
N GLU A 111 -1.40 9.69 -8.69
CA GLU A 111 -1.60 11.14 -8.82
C GLU A 111 -2.98 11.55 -8.29
N SER A 112 -4.02 10.79 -8.63
CA SER A 112 -5.38 11.04 -8.12
C SER A 112 -5.45 10.91 -6.61
N ALA A 113 -4.72 9.97 -6.00
CA ALA A 113 -4.67 9.82 -4.55
C ALA A 113 -3.99 11.04 -3.90
N ALA A 114 -2.86 11.51 -4.45
CA ALA A 114 -2.17 12.70 -3.97
C ALA A 114 -3.03 13.97 -4.07
N VAL A 115 -3.66 14.20 -5.24
CA VAL A 115 -4.53 15.37 -5.45
C VAL A 115 -5.77 15.31 -4.56
N THR A 116 -6.33 14.12 -4.34
CA THR A 116 -7.48 13.93 -3.45
C THR A 116 -7.10 14.14 -1.98
N ALA A 117 -5.96 13.61 -1.52
CA ALA A 117 -5.46 13.84 -0.17
C ALA A 117 -5.21 15.33 0.10
N GLU A 118 -4.52 16.03 -0.82
CA GLU A 118 -4.30 17.48 -0.75
C GLU A 118 -5.63 18.24 -0.72
N ALA A 119 -6.59 17.85 -1.55
CA ALA A 119 -7.90 18.47 -1.64
C ALA A 119 -8.74 18.36 -0.37
N LEU A 120 -8.53 17.31 0.42
CA LEU A 120 -9.19 17.03 1.69
C LEU A 120 -8.37 17.47 2.91
N GLY A 121 -7.15 17.99 2.72
CA GLY A 121 -6.24 18.34 3.81
C GLY A 121 -5.70 17.13 4.60
N LEU A 122 -5.69 15.95 3.97
CA LEU A 122 -5.23 14.70 4.57
C LEU A 122 -3.73 14.48 4.31
N ARG A 123 -3.13 13.60 5.10
CA ARG A 123 -1.73 13.21 4.91
C ARG A 123 -1.57 12.46 3.58
N GLY A 124 -0.53 12.81 2.82
CA GLY A 124 -0.25 12.24 1.51
C GLY A 124 1.04 12.79 0.91
N ASN A 125 1.50 12.20 -0.18
CA ASN A 125 2.57 12.78 -0.98
C ASN A 125 2.03 13.98 -1.77
N ARG A 126 2.88 14.99 -1.98
CA ARG A 126 2.52 16.15 -2.81
C ARG A 126 2.27 15.75 -4.27
N PRO A 127 1.25 16.30 -4.95
CA PRO A 127 0.95 15.95 -6.34
C PRO A 127 2.10 16.19 -7.33
N ASP A 128 2.89 17.27 -7.15
CA ASP A 128 4.05 17.55 -8.00
C ASP A 128 5.19 16.54 -7.81
N VAL A 129 5.34 16.00 -6.59
CA VAL A 129 6.30 14.94 -6.29
C VAL A 129 5.87 13.63 -6.95
N VAL A 130 4.60 13.24 -6.81
CA VAL A 130 4.10 11.99 -7.41
C VAL A 130 4.26 11.99 -8.93
N ARG A 131 3.89 13.09 -9.60
CA ARG A 131 4.11 13.24 -11.06
C ARG A 131 5.58 13.11 -11.44
N ARG A 132 6.49 13.71 -10.68
CA ARG A 132 7.94 13.60 -10.91
C ARG A 132 8.42 12.15 -10.79
N VAL A 133 7.94 11.42 -9.79
CA VAL A 133 8.33 10.02 -9.55
C VAL A 133 7.78 9.10 -10.65
N GLN A 134 6.56 9.34 -11.12
CA GLN A 134 5.95 8.56 -12.21
C GLN A 134 6.58 8.83 -13.57
N ASP A 135 7.12 10.02 -13.82
CA ASP A 135 7.88 10.33 -15.04
C ASP A 135 9.32 9.79 -14.91
N PRO A 136 9.70 8.74 -15.67
CA PRO A 136 11.02 8.13 -15.51
C PRO A 136 12.17 9.07 -15.86
N GLY A 137 11.96 10.03 -16.77
CA GLY A 137 12.96 11.01 -17.15
C GLY A 137 13.16 12.06 -16.06
N ALA A 138 12.08 12.62 -15.54
CA ALA A 138 12.11 13.62 -14.47
C ALA A 138 12.62 13.02 -13.15
N CYS A 139 12.21 11.79 -12.82
CA CYS A 139 12.69 11.06 -11.65
C CYS A 139 14.21 10.87 -11.70
N ARG A 140 14.74 10.36 -12.83
CA ARG A 140 16.19 10.20 -13.01
C ARG A 140 16.95 11.52 -12.96
N ALA A 141 16.42 12.56 -13.62
CA ALA A 141 17.06 13.88 -13.59
C ALA A 141 17.14 14.45 -12.18
N ALA A 142 16.09 14.29 -11.37
CA ALA A 142 16.07 14.73 -9.98
C ALA A 142 17.04 13.92 -9.09
N LEU A 143 17.10 12.60 -9.26
CA LEU A 143 18.08 11.76 -8.56
C LEU A 143 19.52 12.12 -8.94
N ALA A 144 19.79 12.34 -10.23
CA ALA A 144 21.12 12.76 -10.69
C ALA A 144 21.54 14.11 -10.09
N ALA A 145 20.62 15.08 -10.01
CA ALA A 145 20.88 16.39 -9.42
C ALA A 145 21.24 16.32 -7.93
N GLU A 146 20.74 15.30 -7.23
CA GLU A 146 21.06 15.02 -5.82
C GLU A 146 22.33 14.16 -5.66
N GLY A 147 23.02 13.83 -6.75
CA GLY A 147 24.28 13.10 -6.75
C GLY A 147 24.15 11.57 -6.75
N PHE A 148 22.95 11.03 -6.92
CA PHE A 148 22.76 9.58 -7.06
C PHE A 148 23.27 9.08 -8.42
N LEU A 149 23.81 7.86 -8.44
CA LEU A 149 24.15 7.19 -9.69
C LEU A 149 22.86 6.76 -10.39
N VAL A 150 22.64 7.27 -11.60
CA VAL A 150 21.52 6.89 -12.46
C VAL A 150 22.02 6.53 -13.85
N GLU A 151 21.25 5.73 -14.58
CA GLU A 151 21.54 5.42 -15.97
C GLU A 151 21.11 6.57 -16.90
N ALA A 152 22.03 7.00 -17.77
CA ALA A 152 21.73 7.98 -18.82
C ALA A 152 20.84 7.39 -19.94
N THR A 153 20.90 6.07 -20.14
CA THR A 153 20.12 5.34 -21.14
C THR A 153 19.67 4.01 -20.53
N PRO A 154 18.37 3.70 -20.52
CA PRO A 154 17.87 2.46 -19.94
C PRO A 154 18.21 1.30 -20.88
N GLU A 155 19.26 0.56 -20.55
CA GLU A 155 19.47 -0.77 -21.16
C GLU A 155 18.88 -1.82 -20.21
N PRO A 156 18.05 -2.75 -20.70
CA PRO A 156 17.56 -3.84 -19.86
C PRO A 156 18.72 -4.76 -19.52
N VAL A 157 19.23 -4.65 -18.29
CA VAL A 157 20.30 -5.50 -17.76
C VAL A 157 19.71 -6.46 -16.73
N PRO A 158 20.00 -7.77 -16.80
CA PRO A 158 19.48 -8.75 -15.85
C PRO A 158 20.05 -8.56 -14.44
N GLY A 159 19.22 -8.83 -13.42
CA GLY A 159 19.62 -8.90 -12.01
C GLY A 159 19.53 -7.55 -11.29
N THR A 160 18.30 -7.14 -10.95
CA THR A 160 18.06 -5.91 -10.17
C THR A 160 17.82 -6.25 -8.70
N LEU A 161 18.16 -5.29 -7.83
CA LEU A 161 17.79 -5.30 -6.42
C LEU A 161 16.56 -4.40 -6.25
N ALA A 162 15.62 -4.80 -5.42
CA ALA A 162 14.47 -4.00 -5.04
C ALA A 162 14.50 -3.73 -3.54
N ALA A 163 14.77 -2.49 -3.14
CA ALA A 163 14.63 -2.03 -1.77
C ALA A 163 13.19 -1.57 -1.54
N VAL A 164 12.48 -2.26 -0.66
CA VAL A 164 11.09 -1.97 -0.32
C VAL A 164 11.00 -1.41 1.08
N GLY A 165 10.16 -0.39 1.23
CA GLY A 165 9.96 0.27 2.50
C GLY A 165 8.61 0.94 2.64
N VAL A 166 8.40 1.49 3.83
CA VAL A 166 7.21 2.26 4.19
C VAL A 166 7.63 3.56 4.86
N PHE A 167 6.85 4.61 4.68
CA PHE A 167 6.95 5.79 5.51
C PHE A 167 6.15 5.56 6.80
N ALA A 168 6.83 5.70 7.94
CA ALA A 168 6.23 5.62 9.27
C ALA A 168 6.84 6.68 10.17
N ALA A 169 6.02 7.36 10.98
CA ALA A 169 6.45 8.46 11.84
C ALA A 169 7.29 9.53 11.10
N GLY A 170 6.91 9.83 9.85
CA GLY A 170 7.56 10.84 9.00
C GLY A 170 8.95 10.44 8.46
N ARG A 171 9.31 9.16 8.50
CA ARG A 171 10.61 8.66 8.03
C ARG A 171 10.46 7.44 7.11
N PRO A 172 11.29 7.29 6.07
CA PRO A 172 11.33 6.08 5.27
C PRO A 172 12.08 4.96 6.01
N HIS A 173 11.45 3.80 6.08
CA HIS A 173 12.03 2.58 6.62
C HIS A 173 12.11 1.53 5.52
N VAL A 174 13.32 1.21 5.07
CA VAL A 174 13.54 0.01 4.23
C VAL A 174 13.44 -1.23 5.10
N VAL A 175 12.62 -2.18 4.69
CA VAL A 175 12.28 -3.39 5.47
C VAL A 175 12.73 -4.66 4.76
N LEU A 176 12.86 -4.61 3.43
CA LEU A 176 13.30 -5.73 2.60
C LEU A 176 14.20 -5.22 1.47
N VAL A 177 15.25 -5.99 1.18
CA VAL A 177 16.00 -5.86 -0.08
C VAL A 177 15.88 -7.20 -0.78
N ALA A 178 15.20 -7.20 -1.92
CA ALA A 178 14.97 -8.39 -2.74
C ALA A 178 15.93 -8.41 -3.94
N SER A 179 16.30 -9.61 -4.36
CA SER A 179 16.92 -9.88 -5.66
C SER A 179 15.82 -10.26 -6.64
N VAL A 180 15.68 -9.46 -7.70
CA VAL A 180 14.65 -9.62 -8.74
C VAL A 180 15.34 -10.05 -10.04
N PRO A 181 15.35 -11.37 -10.34
CA PRO A 181 15.92 -11.87 -11.58
C PRO A 181 15.04 -11.51 -12.79
N PRO A 182 15.60 -11.46 -14.01
CA PRO A 182 14.80 -11.25 -15.23
C PRO A 182 13.78 -12.36 -15.48
N ALA A 183 14.04 -13.56 -14.97
CA ALA A 183 13.13 -14.70 -14.98
C ALA A 183 13.37 -15.55 -13.73
N GLY A 184 12.29 -16.11 -13.16
CA GLY A 184 12.34 -16.97 -11.99
C GLY A 184 11.91 -16.27 -10.69
N PRO A 185 12.00 -16.98 -9.55
CA PRO A 185 11.44 -16.49 -8.29
C PRO A 185 12.29 -15.38 -7.67
N VAL A 186 11.61 -14.35 -7.18
CA VAL A 186 12.21 -13.30 -6.33
C VAL A 186 12.61 -13.88 -4.98
N ARG A 187 13.75 -13.44 -4.45
CA ARG A 187 14.30 -13.90 -3.17
C ARG A 187 14.86 -12.73 -2.38
N THR A 188 15.04 -12.90 -1.07
CA THR A 188 15.79 -11.95 -0.26
C THR A 188 17.23 -11.87 -0.79
N ALA A 189 17.75 -10.65 -0.97
CA ALA A 189 19.12 -10.46 -1.45
C ALA A 189 20.13 -10.99 -0.42
N GLU A 190 21.12 -11.74 -0.90
CA GLU A 190 22.20 -12.28 -0.07
C GLU A 190 23.26 -11.19 0.19
N LEU A 191 22.97 -10.32 1.15
CA LEU A 191 23.83 -9.19 1.52
C LEU A 191 24.41 -9.37 2.94
N THR A 192 25.64 -8.91 3.13
CA THR A 192 26.20 -8.72 4.48
C THR A 192 25.44 -7.60 5.20
N ARG A 193 25.45 -7.59 6.54
CA ARG A 193 24.77 -6.52 7.31
C ARG A 193 25.22 -5.11 6.90
N PRO A 194 26.52 -4.81 6.73
CA PRO A 194 26.94 -3.49 6.30
C PRO A 194 26.46 -3.14 4.89
N ALA A 195 26.49 -4.10 3.95
CA ALA A 195 26.02 -3.87 2.59
C ALA A 195 24.50 -3.62 2.53
N TRP A 196 23.73 -4.38 3.32
CA TRP A 196 22.29 -4.19 3.46
C TRP A 196 21.97 -2.81 4.03
N ALA A 197 22.66 -2.40 5.11
CA ALA A 197 22.44 -1.10 5.75
C ALA A 197 22.79 0.07 4.82
N ALA A 198 23.93 -0.01 4.10
CA ALA A 198 24.31 1.01 3.14
C ALA A 198 23.29 1.17 2.01
N LEU A 199 22.75 0.06 1.48
CA LEU A 199 21.73 0.09 0.43
C LEU A 199 20.39 0.61 0.96
N ALA A 200 20.00 0.23 2.17
CA ALA A 200 18.82 0.76 2.84
C ALA A 200 18.93 2.28 3.05
N ASP A 201 20.08 2.77 3.52
CA ASP A 201 20.34 4.20 3.71
C ASP A 201 20.31 4.96 2.38
N GLU A 202 20.90 4.40 1.32
CA GLU A 202 20.88 4.96 -0.04
C GLU A 202 19.45 5.07 -0.60
N ALA A 203 18.66 4.00 -0.48
CA ALA A 203 17.25 3.97 -0.91
C ALA A 203 16.38 4.94 -0.08
N SER A 204 16.53 4.96 1.24
CA SER A 204 15.83 5.90 2.13
C SER A 204 16.20 7.36 1.83
N ALA A 205 17.47 7.63 1.51
CA ALA A 205 17.91 8.95 1.08
C ALA A 205 17.25 9.34 -0.25
N ALA A 206 17.24 8.45 -1.24
CA ALA A 206 16.67 8.72 -2.56
C ALA A 206 15.19 9.13 -2.49
N VAL A 207 14.36 8.37 -1.77
CA VAL A 207 12.92 8.71 -1.63
C VAL A 207 12.70 10.03 -0.90
N ARG A 208 13.49 10.33 0.14
CA ARG A 208 13.42 11.64 0.83
C ARG A 208 13.87 12.79 -0.06
N ARG A 209 14.95 12.63 -0.83
CA ARG A 209 15.47 13.68 -1.71
C ARG A 209 14.55 13.96 -2.89
N LEU A 210 13.78 12.96 -3.33
CA LEU A 210 12.69 13.17 -4.28
C LEU A 210 11.50 13.95 -3.69
N GLY A 211 11.39 14.00 -2.36
CA GLY A 211 10.31 14.68 -1.63
C GLY A 211 9.14 13.77 -1.27
N LEU A 212 9.32 12.44 -1.30
CA LEU A 212 8.31 11.51 -0.80
C LEU A 212 8.29 11.52 0.74
N GLU A 213 7.09 11.44 1.30
CA GLU A 213 6.86 11.59 2.75
C GLU A 213 5.83 10.60 3.31
N PHE A 214 5.13 9.87 2.44
CA PHE A 214 3.99 9.04 2.83
C PHE A 214 3.84 7.77 1.96
N GLY A 215 3.27 6.72 2.55
CA GLY A 215 2.90 5.50 1.85
C GLY A 215 4.02 4.45 1.78
N VAL A 216 3.75 3.40 1.01
CA VAL A 216 4.75 2.38 0.65
C VAL A 216 5.65 2.92 -0.47
N PHE A 217 6.88 2.43 -0.53
CA PHE A 217 7.78 2.76 -1.63
C PHE A 217 8.66 1.58 -2.01
N ARG A 218 9.14 1.65 -3.25
CA ARG A 218 10.13 0.74 -3.79
C ARG A 218 11.18 1.51 -4.58
N VAL A 219 12.43 1.17 -4.37
CA VAL A 219 13.57 1.65 -5.14
C VAL A 219 14.19 0.45 -5.82
N ASP A 220 14.24 0.47 -7.16
CA ASP A 220 14.98 -0.53 -7.93
C ASP A 220 16.40 -0.04 -8.16
N LEU A 221 17.37 -0.93 -7.91
CA LEU A 221 18.79 -0.66 -7.98
C LEU A 221 19.50 -1.74 -8.79
N ARG A 222 20.63 -1.37 -9.38
CA ARG A 222 21.53 -2.31 -10.06
C ARG A 222 22.94 -2.16 -9.49
N PRO A 223 23.57 -3.24 -9.00
CA PRO A 223 24.95 -3.17 -8.54
C PRO A 223 25.91 -2.94 -9.71
N THR A 224 26.92 -2.09 -9.50
CA THR A 224 28.01 -1.83 -10.44
C THR A 224 29.34 -1.74 -9.70
N GLY A 225 30.47 -1.75 -10.43
CA GLY A 225 31.79 -1.52 -9.84
C GLY A 225 31.98 -0.13 -9.22
N ARG A 226 31.05 0.81 -9.44
CA ARG A 226 31.10 2.19 -8.92
C ARG A 226 30.09 2.45 -7.79
N GLY A 227 29.28 1.47 -7.41
CA GLY A 227 28.14 1.63 -6.49
C GLY A 227 26.84 1.12 -7.11
N HIS A 228 25.70 1.47 -6.51
CA HIS A 228 24.38 1.09 -7.01
C HIS A 228 23.83 2.17 -7.93
N VAL A 229 23.39 1.77 -9.11
CA VAL A 229 22.64 2.63 -10.01
C VAL A 229 21.16 2.53 -9.65
N LEU A 230 20.50 3.65 -9.37
CA LEU A 230 19.07 3.72 -9.16
C LEU A 230 18.37 3.72 -10.52
N THR A 231 17.54 2.71 -10.77
CA THR A 231 16.86 2.52 -12.05
C THR A 231 15.42 3.05 -12.01
N SER A 232 14.73 2.89 -10.88
CA SER A 232 13.40 3.45 -10.68
C SER A 232 13.05 3.67 -9.21
N VAL A 233 12.12 4.58 -8.96
CA VAL A 233 11.47 4.78 -7.67
C VAL A 233 9.96 4.69 -7.92
N ARG A 234 9.24 3.93 -7.09
CA ARG A 234 7.79 3.74 -7.18
C ARG A 234 7.14 3.95 -5.81
N THR A 235 5.91 4.46 -5.82
CA THR A 235 5.04 4.56 -4.64
C THR A 235 4.08 3.37 -4.52
N THR A 236 4.42 2.27 -5.21
CA THR A 236 3.76 0.97 -5.15
C THR A 236 4.81 -0.13 -5.00
N LEU A 237 4.39 -1.29 -4.49
CA LEU A 237 5.30 -2.43 -4.27
C LEU A 237 5.63 -3.19 -5.57
N GLY A 238 4.76 -3.10 -6.57
CA GLY A 238 4.85 -3.81 -7.85
C GLY A 238 4.37 -5.27 -7.79
N ASP A 239 4.34 -5.91 -8.95
CA ASP A 239 3.72 -7.21 -9.23
C ASP A 239 4.72 -8.35 -9.45
N ASP A 240 6.02 -8.10 -9.42
CA ASP A 240 7.04 -9.11 -9.70
C ASP A 240 7.27 -10.16 -8.59
N GLY A 241 6.36 -10.27 -7.62
CA GLY A 241 6.44 -11.20 -6.50
C GLY A 241 7.17 -10.67 -5.28
N VAL A 242 7.66 -9.42 -5.32
CA VAL A 242 8.29 -8.75 -4.16
C VAL A 242 7.31 -8.59 -3.00
N HIS A 243 6.03 -8.27 -3.25
CA HIS A 243 5.01 -8.19 -2.19
C HIS A 243 4.78 -9.54 -1.50
N ALA A 244 4.71 -10.63 -2.27
CA ALA A 244 4.59 -11.98 -1.70
C ALA A 244 5.83 -12.37 -0.88
N LEU A 245 7.02 -11.99 -1.34
CA LEU A 245 8.25 -12.16 -0.55
C LEU A 245 8.21 -11.35 0.74
N LEU A 246 7.70 -10.11 0.73
CA LEU A 246 7.60 -9.28 1.93
C LEU A 246 6.78 -9.97 3.02
N GLY A 247 5.61 -10.51 2.68
CA GLY A 247 4.76 -11.24 3.65
C GLY A 247 5.42 -12.48 4.26
N THR A 248 6.35 -13.13 3.55
CA THR A 248 7.06 -14.31 4.06
C THR A 248 8.37 -13.98 4.78
N ALA A 249 9.10 -12.97 4.31
CA ALA A 249 10.40 -12.57 4.84
C ALA A 249 10.29 -11.63 6.05
N VAL A 250 9.20 -10.85 6.12
CA VAL A 250 8.94 -9.86 7.18
C VAL A 250 7.51 -10.05 7.71
N PRO A 251 7.17 -11.22 8.26
CA PRO A 251 5.78 -11.57 8.61
C PRO A 251 5.18 -10.76 9.78
N TRP A 252 6.00 -9.95 10.44
CA TRP A 252 5.57 -9.06 11.53
C TRP A 252 5.12 -7.69 11.03
N LEU A 253 5.31 -7.38 9.74
CA LEU A 253 4.97 -6.07 9.17
C LEU A 253 3.79 -6.18 8.22
N GLU A 254 2.76 -5.40 8.51
CA GLU A 254 1.66 -5.07 7.62
C GLU A 254 1.99 -3.71 6.98
N PRO A 255 2.49 -3.66 5.73
CA PRO A 255 3.01 -2.42 5.15
C PRO A 255 1.96 -1.33 4.97
N PHE A 256 0.73 -1.69 4.60
CA PHE A 256 -0.40 -0.76 4.52
C PHE A 256 -0.97 -0.45 5.90
N GLY A 257 -0.98 -1.42 6.83
CA GLY A 257 -1.32 -1.21 8.23
C GLY A 257 -0.47 -0.10 8.87
N ALA A 258 0.85 -0.16 8.67
CA ALA A 258 1.77 0.88 9.11
C ALA A 258 1.48 2.26 8.47
N VAL A 259 1.04 2.28 7.21
CA VAL A 259 0.65 3.52 6.51
C VAL A 259 -0.67 4.08 7.05
N TYR A 260 -1.66 3.23 7.35
CA TYR A 260 -2.91 3.64 7.98
C TYR A 260 -2.65 4.22 9.37
N ASP A 261 -1.82 3.56 10.19
CA ASP A 261 -1.43 4.08 11.50
C ASP A 261 -0.68 5.41 11.38
N ASP A 262 0.19 5.58 10.39
CA ASP A 262 0.90 6.86 10.15
C ASP A 262 -0.05 7.98 9.71
N ALA A 263 -1.06 7.66 8.88
CA ALA A 263 -2.09 8.61 8.48
C ALA A 263 -2.99 9.03 9.66
N LEU A 264 -3.33 8.09 10.53
CA LEU A 264 -4.19 8.30 11.71
C LEU A 264 -3.44 8.84 12.93
N GLY A 265 -2.13 9.11 12.82
CA GLY A 265 -1.30 9.59 13.93
C GLY A 265 -1.06 8.54 15.04
N ARG A 266 -1.22 7.27 14.70
CA ARG A 266 -1.01 6.09 15.57
C ARG A 266 0.36 5.42 15.37
N ALA A 267 1.11 5.83 14.34
CA ALA A 267 2.36 5.18 13.98
C ALA A 267 3.38 5.16 15.14
N LEU A 268 3.89 3.96 15.39
CA LEU A 268 5.06 3.75 16.22
C LEU A 268 6.33 3.65 15.34
N PRO A 269 7.50 4.02 15.86
CA PRO A 269 8.76 3.77 15.17
C PRO A 269 8.92 2.29 14.85
N LEU A 270 9.15 1.95 13.58
CA LEU A 270 9.40 0.57 13.19
C LEU A 270 10.72 0.07 13.77
N PRO A 271 10.80 -1.18 14.24
CA PRO A 271 12.04 -1.74 14.74
C PRO A 271 13.09 -1.75 13.63
N SER A 272 14.33 -1.42 13.99
CA SER A 272 15.44 -1.57 13.06
C SER A 272 15.56 -3.03 12.65
N PRO A 273 15.72 -3.34 11.35
CA PRO A 273 15.66 -4.72 10.87
C PRO A 273 16.82 -5.55 11.42
N THR A 274 16.56 -6.31 12.47
CA THR A 274 17.44 -7.37 12.96
C THR A 274 17.11 -8.66 12.22
N ARG A 275 17.74 -8.88 11.05
CA ARG A 275 17.77 -10.11 10.22
C ARG A 275 16.41 -10.83 10.02
N PRO A 276 15.92 -11.03 8.78
CA PRO A 276 14.97 -12.11 8.53
C PRO A 276 15.61 -13.44 8.96
N ARG A 277 14.94 -14.22 9.82
CA ARG A 277 15.33 -15.63 9.98
C ARG A 277 15.13 -16.27 8.61
N THR A 278 16.17 -16.89 8.04
CA THR A 278 16.04 -17.75 6.87
C THR A 278 15.06 -18.87 7.23
N MET A 279 13.80 -18.70 6.85
CA MET A 279 12.85 -19.80 6.77
C MET A 279 12.81 -20.21 5.31
N THR A 280 13.18 -21.46 5.05
CA THR A 280 12.90 -22.12 3.79
C THR A 280 11.39 -22.00 3.55
N PRO A 281 10.91 -21.60 2.35
CA PRO A 281 9.48 -21.50 2.11
C PRO A 281 8.87 -22.91 2.22
N ALA A 282 8.25 -23.22 3.36
CA ALA A 282 7.19 -24.20 3.38
C ALA A 282 6.09 -23.59 2.51
N ALA A 283 5.61 -24.34 1.51
CA ALA A 283 4.59 -23.90 0.57
C ALA A 283 3.42 -23.21 1.31
N ALA A 284 3.46 -21.88 1.32
CA ALA A 284 2.47 -21.07 2.00
C ALA A 284 1.26 -20.98 1.07
N ARG A 285 0.24 -21.81 1.33
CA ARG A 285 -1.12 -21.46 0.92
C ARG A 285 -1.48 -20.15 1.63
N PRO A 286 -2.13 -19.19 0.96
CA PRO A 286 -2.70 -18.05 1.68
C PRO A 286 -3.63 -18.60 2.75
N ALA A 287 -3.34 -18.27 4.01
CA ALA A 287 -4.26 -18.49 5.10
C ALA A 287 -5.39 -17.50 4.91
N VAL A 288 -6.45 -17.96 4.24
CA VAL A 288 -7.77 -17.34 4.27
C VAL A 288 -8.14 -17.13 5.75
N PRO A 289 -8.59 -15.95 6.18
CA PRO A 289 -8.99 -15.74 7.56
C PRO A 289 -10.08 -16.76 7.93
N PRO A 290 -10.10 -17.29 9.17
CA PRO A 290 -11.01 -18.37 9.58
C PRO A 290 -12.51 -17.98 9.66
N VAL A 291 -12.92 -16.89 9.01
CA VAL A 291 -14.33 -16.50 8.82
C VAL A 291 -14.83 -16.82 7.41
N LEU A 292 -13.95 -17.10 6.44
CA LEU A 292 -14.33 -17.51 5.08
C LEU A 292 -14.51 -19.04 4.93
N GLY A 293 -14.92 -19.70 6.01
CA GLY A 293 -15.13 -21.15 6.09
C GLY A 293 -16.54 -21.56 6.56
N LEU A 294 -17.53 -20.66 6.46
CA LEU A 294 -18.94 -20.97 6.76
C LEU A 294 -19.87 -20.34 5.70
N ALA A 295 -19.63 -20.67 4.45
CA ALA A 295 -20.69 -20.77 3.45
C ALA A 295 -20.40 -22.07 2.71
N GLY A 296 -21.28 -23.06 2.91
CA GLY A 296 -21.14 -24.40 2.35
C GLY A 296 -21.02 -24.38 0.82
N ASP A 297 -20.50 -25.49 0.31
CA ASP A 297 -20.34 -25.77 -1.12
C ASP A 297 -21.67 -25.49 -1.88
N PRO A 298 -21.67 -24.72 -2.98
CA PRO A 298 -22.88 -24.34 -3.71
C PRO A 298 -23.68 -25.49 -4.36
N ASP A 299 -23.28 -26.75 -4.17
CA ASP A 299 -24.07 -27.91 -4.61
C ASP A 299 -25.09 -28.41 -3.57
N ASP A 300 -25.02 -27.97 -2.30
CA ASP A 300 -26.00 -28.34 -1.26
C ASP A 300 -27.22 -27.40 -1.19
N ALA A 301 -27.23 -26.30 -1.94
CA ALA A 301 -28.34 -25.32 -1.96
C ALA A 301 -29.45 -25.63 -2.98
N ARG A 302 -29.53 -26.86 -3.51
CA ARG A 302 -30.58 -27.29 -4.45
C ARG A 302 -31.83 -27.88 -3.80
N GLU A 303 -31.89 -27.99 -2.48
CA GLU A 303 -33.08 -28.46 -1.77
C GLU A 303 -33.48 -27.44 -0.69
N GLU A 304 -34.28 -26.43 -1.07
CA GLU A 304 -35.35 -25.83 -0.24
C GLU A 304 -35.93 -24.56 -0.92
N PRO A 305 -37.00 -24.68 -1.72
CA PRO A 305 -37.57 -23.60 -2.54
C PRO A 305 -38.58 -22.71 -1.80
N HIS A 306 -38.25 -22.21 -0.61
CA HIS A 306 -39.17 -21.37 0.14
C HIS A 306 -38.41 -20.48 1.12
N LEU A 307 -38.11 -19.25 0.69
CA LEU A 307 -38.41 -18.01 1.41
C LEU A 307 -37.79 -16.82 0.66
N CYS A 308 -38.66 -15.92 0.19
CA CYS A 308 -38.30 -14.67 -0.48
C CYS A 308 -38.65 -13.48 0.42
N ARG A 309 -37.80 -12.44 0.34
CA ARG A 309 -38.03 -10.99 0.61
C ARG A 309 -38.33 -10.62 2.07
N GLY A 310 -37.96 -9.45 2.60
CA GLY A 310 -37.50 -8.18 2.04
C GLY A 310 -38.08 -7.08 2.93
N ILE A 311 -37.29 -6.05 3.22
CA ILE A 311 -37.65 -4.73 3.77
C ILE A 311 -38.70 -4.71 4.91
N ASP A 312 -38.21 -4.45 6.12
CA ASP A 312 -38.60 -3.29 6.95
C ASP A 312 -37.35 -2.80 7.71
#